data_AF-A0A536AR03-F1
#
_entry.id   AF-A0A536AR03-F1
#
_cell.length_a   1.000
_cell.length_b   1.000
_cell.length_c   1.000
_cell.angle_alpha   90.00
_cell.angle_beta   90.00
_cell.angle_gamma   90.00
#
_symmetry.space_group_name_H-M   'P 1'
#
loop_
_entity.id
_entity.type
_entity.pdbx_description
1 polymer ?
#
loop_
_entity_poly.entity_id
_entity_poly.type
_entity_poly.pdbx_seq_one_letter_code
_entity_poly.pdbx_strand_id
1 'polypeptide(L)'
;MSTTTPVISKSDLLAKIDHGYVASRAVVDALPPERFDEQLPSGWSLKEVVAHHAAWEGTVPSRIERVLHGDGVDPKWEGSVDDFNRRAAADVKDMSVADVLARWTAAHAKVV
;
A
#
# COMPACT_ATOMS: atom_id res chain seq x y z
N MET A 1 16.23 -17.75 10.93
CA MET A 1 15.13 -17.82 9.94
C MET A 1 15.76 -17.85 8.57
N SER A 2 15.38 -18.83 7.74
CA SER A 2 15.84 -18.89 6.34
C SER A 2 15.17 -17.77 5.53
N THR A 3 15.93 -16.99 4.77
CA THR A 3 15.45 -15.92 3.89
C THR A 3 15.10 -16.42 2.48
N THR A 4 15.07 -17.73 2.26
CA THR A 4 14.75 -18.30 0.95
C THR A 4 13.25 -18.22 0.69
N THR A 5 12.80 -17.17 0.00
CA THR A 5 11.46 -17.14 -0.60
C THR A 5 11.41 -18.25 -1.66
N PRO A 6 10.49 -19.24 -1.56
CA PRO A 6 10.32 -20.25 -2.59
C PRO A 6 10.07 -19.57 -3.93
N VAL A 7 10.62 -20.13 -5.02
CA VAL A 7 10.25 -19.70 -6.38
C VAL A 7 8.72 -19.82 -6.50
N ILE A 8 8.07 -18.70 -6.75
CA ILE A 8 6.63 -18.59 -6.95
C ILE A 8 6.39 -18.15 -8.39
N SER A 9 5.36 -18.69 -9.05
CA SER A 9 5.00 -18.25 -10.39
C SER A 9 4.46 -16.81 -10.35
N LYS A 10 4.50 -16.11 -11.48
CA LYS A 10 3.88 -14.78 -11.59
C LYS A 10 2.39 -14.83 -11.21
N SER A 11 1.67 -15.82 -11.71
CA SER A 11 0.23 -15.97 -11.44
C SER A 11 -0.05 -16.19 -9.95
N ASP A 12 0.75 -17.03 -9.28
CA ASP A 12 0.56 -17.30 -7.85
C ASP A 12 0.95 -16.09 -7.00
N LEU A 13 1.97 -15.32 -7.41
CA LEU A 13 2.34 -14.08 -6.74
C LEU A 13 1.21 -13.04 -6.85
N LEU A 14 0.66 -12.83 -8.05
CA LEU A 14 -0.45 -11.90 -8.27
C LEU A 14 -1.69 -12.33 -7.49
N ALA A 15 -2.04 -13.63 -7.52
CA ALA A 15 -3.16 -14.16 -6.74
C ALA A 15 -2.96 -13.95 -5.23
N LYS A 16 -1.73 -14.08 -4.73
CA LYS A 16 -1.42 -13.83 -3.31
C LYS A 16 -1.54 -12.35 -2.95
N ILE A 17 -1.11 -11.45 -3.83
CA ILE A 17 -1.24 -9.99 -3.67
C ILE A 17 -2.72 -9.61 -3.64
N ASP A 18 -3.51 -10.07 -4.62
CA ASP A 18 -4.95 -9.81 -4.72
C ASP A 18 -5.72 -10.36 -3.52
N HIS A 19 -5.45 -11.60 -3.10
CA HIS A 19 -6.07 -12.17 -1.90
C HIS A 19 -5.77 -11.35 -0.64
N GLY A 20 -4.54 -10.87 -0.47
CA GLY A 20 -4.18 -9.98 0.64
C GLY A 20 -4.99 -8.69 0.62
N TYR A 21 -5.09 -8.05 -0.54
CA TYR A 21 -5.90 -6.85 -0.73
C TYR A 21 -7.38 -7.09 -0.41
N VAL A 22 -8.01 -8.12 -1.00
CA VAL A 22 -9.41 -8.45 -0.75
C VAL A 22 -9.68 -8.70 0.72
N ALA A 23 -8.83 -9.47 1.40
CA ALA A 23 -8.97 -9.75 2.83
C ALA A 23 -8.85 -8.47 3.68
N SER A 24 -7.91 -7.58 3.37
CA SER A 24 -7.77 -6.31 4.08
C SER A 24 -8.93 -5.35 3.79
N ARG A 25 -9.37 -5.24 2.54
CA ARG A 25 -10.53 -4.41 2.16
C ARG A 25 -11.81 -4.89 2.84
N ALA A 26 -12.04 -6.20 2.93
CA ALA A 26 -13.20 -6.75 3.62
C ALA A 26 -13.29 -6.29 5.09
N VAL A 27 -12.16 -6.23 5.80
CA VAL A 27 -12.11 -5.73 7.19
C VAL A 27 -12.31 -4.22 7.24
N VAL A 28 -11.65 -3.47 6.36
CA VAL A 28 -11.72 -2.00 6.32
C VAL A 28 -13.11 -1.50 5.93
N ASP A 29 -13.74 -2.11 4.92
CA ASP A 29 -15.05 -1.72 4.40
C ASP A 29 -16.20 -2.09 5.34
N ALA A 30 -15.98 -3.03 6.27
CA ALA A 30 -16.96 -3.38 7.30
C ALA A 30 -17.00 -2.37 8.46
N LEU A 31 -16.03 -1.46 8.56
CA LEU A 31 -15.98 -0.46 9.63
C LEU A 31 -16.87 0.74 9.30
N PRO A 32 -17.60 1.28 10.29
CA PRO A 32 -18.41 2.46 10.04
C PRO A 32 -17.50 3.71 9.89
N PRO A 33 -17.93 4.73 9.12
CA PRO A 33 -17.07 5.85 8.71
C PRO A 33 -16.38 6.59 9.86
N GLU A 34 -17.03 6.72 11.01
CA GLU A 34 -16.49 7.36 12.21
C GLU A 34 -15.21 6.70 12.76
N ARG A 35 -14.98 5.41 12.46
CA ARG A 35 -13.75 4.70 12.87
C ARG A 35 -12.52 5.15 12.09
N PHE A 36 -12.70 5.80 10.94
CA PHE A 36 -11.59 6.19 10.08
C PHE A 36 -10.80 7.37 10.63
N ASP A 37 -11.44 8.26 11.38
CA ASP A 37 -10.78 9.40 12.04
C ASP A 37 -10.38 9.09 13.50
N GLU A 38 -10.67 7.88 14.01
CA GLU A 38 -10.27 7.45 15.36
C GLU A 38 -8.75 7.31 15.46
N GLN A 39 -8.17 7.92 16.50
CA GLN A 39 -6.75 7.81 16.75
C GLN A 39 -6.35 6.43 17.27
N LEU A 40 -5.38 5.80 16.61
CA LEU A 40 -4.86 4.50 17.02
C LEU A 40 -3.64 4.67 17.96
N PRO A 41 -3.25 3.63 18.72
CA PRO A 41 -2.05 3.67 19.57
C PRO A 41 -0.74 3.95 18.81
N SER A 42 -0.73 3.76 17.48
CA SER A 42 0.38 4.16 16.62
C SER A 42 0.55 5.68 16.49
N GLY A 43 -0.45 6.46 16.93
CA GLY A 43 -0.51 7.89 16.72
C GLY A 43 -1.01 8.29 15.32
N TRP A 44 -1.52 7.35 14.52
CA TRP A 44 -2.22 7.62 13.27
C TRP A 44 -3.67 7.18 13.33
N SER A 45 -4.54 7.94 12.66
CA SER A 45 -5.90 7.52 12.36
C SER A 45 -5.92 6.32 11.41
N LEU A 46 -7.01 5.57 11.39
CA LEU A 46 -7.17 4.49 10.40
C LEU A 46 -7.12 5.03 8.95
N LYS A 47 -7.63 6.24 8.70
CA LYS A 47 -7.53 6.91 7.40
C LYS A 47 -6.08 7.11 6.97
N GLU A 48 -5.22 7.57 7.88
CA GLU A 48 -3.78 7.72 7.66
C GLU A 48 -3.09 6.35 7.48
N VAL A 49 -3.55 5.31 8.18
CA VAL A 49 -3.07 3.94 7.99
C VAL A 49 -3.42 3.39 6.60
N VAL A 50 -4.63 3.63 6.09
CA VAL A 50 -4.96 3.20 4.72
C VAL A 50 -4.18 4.01 3.68
N ALA A 51 -3.99 5.30 3.91
CA ALA A 51 -3.25 6.17 3.02
C ALA A 51 -1.79 5.75 2.82
N HIS A 52 -1.10 5.33 3.89
CA HIS A 52 0.27 4.84 3.75
C HIS A 52 0.34 3.53 2.96
N HIS A 53 -0.63 2.62 3.10
CA HIS A 53 -0.69 1.39 2.29
C HIS A 53 -0.85 1.73 0.81
N ALA A 54 -1.82 2.59 0.49
CA ALA A 54 -2.05 3.07 -0.87
C ALA A 54 -0.80 3.75 -1.47
N ALA A 55 -0.06 4.51 -0.67
CA ALA A 55 1.17 5.17 -1.09
C ALA A 55 2.27 4.16 -1.43
N TRP A 56 2.52 3.17 -0.57
CA TRP A 56 3.52 2.13 -0.83
C TRP A 56 3.19 1.30 -2.06
N GLU A 57 1.95 0.84 -2.17
CA GLU A 57 1.48 0.08 -3.33
C GLU A 57 1.60 0.90 -4.62
N GLY A 58 1.31 2.20 -4.54
CA GLY A 58 1.48 3.14 -5.65
C GLY A 58 2.92 3.30 -6.14
N THR A 59 3.94 2.91 -5.35
CA THR A 59 5.34 2.94 -5.79
C THR A 59 5.68 1.77 -6.72
N VAL A 60 4.98 0.64 -6.61
CA VAL A 60 5.33 -0.62 -7.26
C VAL A 60 5.43 -0.51 -8.78
N PRO A 61 4.47 0.10 -9.51
CA PRO A 61 4.56 0.19 -10.96
C PRO A 61 5.83 0.90 -11.43
N SER A 62 6.17 2.03 -10.82
CA SER A 62 7.39 2.77 -11.18
C SER A 62 8.67 1.99 -10.91
N ARG A 63 8.69 1.15 -9.87
CA ARG A 63 9.84 0.29 -9.55
C ARG A 63 9.98 -0.84 -10.57
N ILE A 64 8.87 -1.48 -10.95
CA ILE A 64 8.84 -2.49 -12.01
C ILE A 64 9.35 -1.90 -13.33
N GLU A 65 8.86 -0.73 -13.73
CA GLU A 65 9.32 -0.05 -14.96
C GLU A 65 10.83 0.23 -14.92
N ARG A 66 11.36 0.69 -13.78
CA ARG A 66 12.80 0.91 -13.62
C ARG A 66 13.62 -0.37 -13.73
N VAL A 67 13.10 -1.50 -13.23
CA VAL A 67 13.75 -2.81 -13.37
C VAL A 67 13.73 -3.26 -14.83
N LEU A 68 12.58 -3.19 -15.49
CA LEU A 68 12.38 -3.63 -16.88
C LEU A 68 13.22 -2.82 -17.88
N HIS A 69 13.39 -1.53 -17.63
CA HIS A 69 14.11 -0.61 -18.52
C HIS A 69 15.53 -0.27 -18.04
N GLY A 70 15.95 -0.79 -16.89
CA GLY A 70 17.27 -0.59 -16.30
C GLY A 70 18.21 -1.78 -16.51
N ASP A 71 19.03 -2.05 -15.51
CA ASP A 71 19.96 -3.19 -15.46
C ASP A 71 19.32 -4.46 -14.87
N GLY A 72 17.99 -4.47 -14.68
CA GLY A 72 17.26 -5.58 -14.06
C GLY A 72 17.33 -5.61 -12.53
N VAL A 73 17.91 -4.59 -11.87
CA VAL A 73 18.03 -4.54 -10.41
C VAL A 73 16.97 -3.62 -9.80
N ASP A 74 16.24 -4.12 -8.80
CA ASP A 74 15.32 -3.28 -8.04
C ASP A 74 16.12 -2.27 -7.18
N PRO A 75 15.97 -0.96 -7.43
CA PRO A 75 16.73 0.06 -6.72
C PRO A 75 16.45 0.04 -5.23
N LYS A 76 17.50 0.20 -4.40
CA LYS A 76 17.30 0.40 -2.96
C LYS A 76 16.42 1.62 -2.72
N TRP A 77 15.64 1.58 -1.64
CA TRP A 77 14.91 2.76 -1.21
C TRP A 77 15.90 3.86 -0.81
N GLU A 78 15.85 4.99 -1.49
CA GLU A 78 16.66 6.16 -1.20
C GLU A 78 15.83 7.15 -0.37
N GLY A 79 16.29 7.43 0.86
CA GLY A 79 15.64 8.36 1.78
C GLY A 79 14.99 7.70 2.98
N SER A 80 14.37 8.54 3.81
CA SER A 80 13.71 8.11 5.06
C SER A 80 12.34 7.48 4.77
N VAL A 81 12.19 6.21 5.16
CA VAL A 81 10.90 5.50 5.17
C VAL A 81 9.90 6.24 6.05
N ASP A 82 10.35 6.75 7.20
CA ASP A 82 9.49 7.49 8.12
C ASP A 82 8.99 8.80 7.51
N ASP A 83 9.82 9.48 6.71
CA ASP A 83 9.43 10.73 6.05
C ASP A 83 8.41 10.45 4.95
N PHE A 84 8.59 9.35 4.19
CA PHE A 84 7.60 8.91 3.21
C PHE A 84 6.27 8.58 3.85
N ASN A 85 6.31 7.80 4.92
CA ASN A 85 5.17 7.42 5.75
C ASN A 85 4.44 8.65 6.31
N ARG A 86 5.16 9.63 6.88
CA ARG A 86 4.58 10.87 7.39
C ARG A 86 3.92 11.71 6.30
N ARG A 87 4.53 11.79 5.10
CA ARG A 87 3.92 12.48 3.96
C ARG A 87 2.63 11.79 3.51
N ALA A 88 2.66 10.47 3.34
CA ALA A 88 1.48 9.71 2.95
C ALA A 88 0.31 9.87 3.92
N ALA A 89 0.58 9.89 5.23
CA ALA A 89 -0.43 10.18 6.25
C ALA A 89 -0.93 11.63 6.17
N ALA A 90 -0.04 12.61 6.02
CA ALA A 90 -0.42 14.02 5.95
C ALA A 90 -1.27 14.37 4.71
N ASP A 91 -0.99 13.74 3.56
CA ASP A 91 -1.64 14.02 2.26
C ASP A 91 -3.16 13.76 2.26
N VAL A 92 -3.68 13.01 3.24
CA VAL A 92 -5.09 12.58 3.27
C VAL A 92 -5.92 13.25 4.36
N LYS A 93 -5.36 14.19 5.11
CA LYS A 93 -6.06 14.83 6.24
C LYS A 93 -7.38 15.46 5.83
N ASP A 94 -7.38 16.16 4.70
CA ASP A 94 -8.56 16.86 4.15
C ASP A 94 -9.35 16.01 3.14
N MET A 95 -8.96 14.75 2.93
CA MET A 95 -9.67 13.83 2.03
C MET A 95 -10.83 13.13 2.73
N SER A 96 -11.88 12.85 1.96
CA SER A 96 -12.95 11.97 2.42
C SER A 96 -12.44 10.52 2.56
N VAL A 97 -13.06 9.73 3.43
CA VAL A 97 -12.75 8.29 3.56
C VAL A 97 -12.89 7.60 2.20
N ALA A 98 -13.96 7.90 1.47
CA ALA A 98 -14.21 7.33 0.15
C ALA A 98 -13.06 7.61 -0.84
N ASP A 99 -12.52 8.82 -0.85
CA ASP A 99 -11.40 9.17 -1.74
C ASP A 99 -10.10 8.43 -1.35
N VAL A 100 -9.85 8.22 -0.06
CA VAL A 100 -8.69 7.46 0.42
C VAL A 100 -8.81 5.99 0.03
N LEU A 101 -9.99 5.39 0.17
CA LEU A 101 -10.26 4.01 -0.26
C LEU A 101 -10.18 3.86 -1.78
N ALA A 102 -10.69 4.84 -2.53
CA ALA A 102 -10.59 4.89 -3.99
C ALA A 102 -9.13 5.01 -4.45
N ARG A 103 -8.32 5.82 -3.75
CA ARG A 103 -6.88 5.93 -4.00
C ARG A 103 -6.17 4.59 -3.79
N TRP A 104 -6.52 3.85 -2.74
CA TRP A 104 -5.97 2.51 -2.52
C TRP A 104 -6.38 1.53 -3.63
N THR A 105 -7.66 1.51 -3.99
CA THR A 105 -8.17 0.68 -5.09
C THR A 105 -7.44 0.97 -6.41
N ALA A 106 -7.23 2.24 -6.73
CA ALA A 106 -6.52 2.66 -7.93
C ALA A 106 -5.01 2.35 -7.90
N ALA A 107 -4.39 2.29 -6.72
CA ALA A 107 -3.01 1.83 -6.57
C ALA A 107 -2.90 0.32 -6.82
N HIS A 108 -3.79 -0.46 -6.18
CA HIS A 108 -3.83 -1.91 -6.31
C HIS A 108 -4.06 -2.37 -7.75
N ALA A 109 -5.01 -1.76 -8.47
CA ALA A 109 -5.33 -2.10 -9.86
C ALA A 109 -4.17 -1.87 -10.86
N LYS A 110 -3.08 -1.20 -10.45
CA LYS A 110 -1.87 -1.06 -11.26
C LYS A 110 -0.83 -2.15 -10.99
N VAL A 111 -1.01 -2.92 -9.91
CA VAL A 111 -0.10 -3.99 -9.47
C VAL A 111 -0.58 -5.35 -9.99
N VAL A 112 -1.90 -5.57 -9.98
CA VAL A 112 -2.54 -6.83 -10.41
C VAL A 112 -3.02 -6.82 -11.85
#